data_AF-A0A522K2Z5-F1
#
_entry.id   AF-A0A522K2Z5-F1
#
_cell.length_a   1.000
_cell.length_b   1.000
_cell.length_c   1.000
_cell.angle_alpha   90.00
_cell.angle_beta   90.00
_cell.angle_gamma   90.00
#
_symmetry.space_group_name_H-M   'P 1'
#
loop_
_entity.id
_entity.type
_entity.pdbx_description
1 polymer ?
#
loop_
_entity_poly.entity_id
_entity_poly.type
_entity_poly.pdbx_seq_one_letter_code
_entity_poly.pdbx_strand_id
1 'polypeptide(L)'
;MATKDINLAELANFGPIINDEEVERIENIATSQGIGQGRRLVLINLSRGADTISNISITAPGAFAEIIEVMEDYQRHVKHLSEMVDAAMLRVRIADCREA
;
A
#
# COMPACT_ATOMS: atom_id res chain seq x y z
N MET A 1 -1.85 -8.33 43.42
CA MET A 1 -1.53 -7.70 42.11
C MET A 1 -2.84 -7.35 41.46
N ALA A 2 -3.21 -6.07 41.44
CA ALA A 2 -4.42 -5.62 40.77
C ALA A 2 -4.19 -5.71 39.26
N THR A 3 -4.91 -6.61 38.60
CA THR A 3 -5.13 -6.55 37.15
C THR A 3 -5.66 -5.16 36.85
N LYS A 4 -4.89 -4.34 36.14
CA LYS A 4 -5.39 -3.10 35.54
C LYS A 4 -6.60 -3.51 34.72
N ASP A 5 -7.79 -3.07 35.12
CA ASP A 5 -9.00 -3.19 34.32
C ASP A 5 -8.75 -2.44 33.01
N ILE A 6 -8.33 -3.18 31.99
CA ILE A 6 -8.18 -2.64 30.65
C ILE A 6 -9.61 -2.32 30.20
N ASN A 7 -9.88 -1.04 29.96
CA ASN A 7 -11.19 -0.57 29.56
C ASN A 7 -11.57 -1.23 28.23
N LEU A 8 -12.44 -2.25 28.29
CA LEU A 8 -12.90 -3.01 27.12
C LEU A 8 -13.48 -2.10 26.03
N ALA A 9 -14.01 -0.93 26.40
CA ALA A 9 -14.50 0.07 25.45
C ALA A 9 -13.37 0.74 24.65
N GLU A 10 -12.17 0.91 25.21
CA GLU A 10 -10.99 1.40 24.46
C GLU A 10 -10.46 0.35 23.49
N LEU A 11 -10.45 -0.92 23.89
CA LEU A 11 -10.05 -2.03 23.01
C LEU A 11 -11.06 -2.29 21.88
N ALA A 12 -12.34 -2.04 22.13
CA ALA A 12 -13.42 -2.14 21.15
C ALA A 12 -13.56 -0.90 20.25
N ASN A 13 -12.73 0.13 20.47
CA ASN A 13 -12.76 1.33 19.66
C ASN A 13 -12.12 1.07 18.29
N PHE A 14 -12.94 0.71 17.30
CA PHE A 14 -12.55 0.54 15.90
C PHE A 14 -12.33 1.89 15.19
N GLY A 15 -11.65 2.82 15.84
CA GLY A 15 -11.23 4.07 15.21
C GLY A 15 -10.47 3.81 13.89
N PRO A 16 -10.55 4.72 12.93
CA PRO A 16 -9.89 4.53 11.65
C PRO A 16 -8.37 4.43 11.87
N ILE A 17 -7.74 3.40 11.28
CA ILE A 17 -6.28 3.14 11.40
C ILE A 17 -5.46 4.23 10.70
N ILE A 18 -6.08 4.86 9.72
CA ILE A 18 -5.57 5.96 8.91
C ILE A 18 -6.60 7.07 8.93
N ASN A 19 -6.16 8.31 9.09
CA ASN A 19 -7.07 9.44 9.16
C ASN A 19 -7.57 9.87 7.77
N ASP A 20 -8.53 10.79 7.72
CA ASP A 20 -9.13 11.25 6.46
C ASP A 20 -8.10 11.89 5.51
N GLU A 21 -7.08 12.57 6.04
CA GLU A 21 -5.98 13.12 5.24
C GLU A 21 -5.15 12.02 4.56
N GLU A 22 -4.92 10.90 5.26
CA GLU A 22 -4.21 9.74 4.71
C GLU A 22 -5.05 9.00 3.68
N VAL A 23 -6.37 8.89 3.89
CA VAL A 23 -7.32 8.34 2.92
C VAL A 23 -7.31 9.20 1.65
N GLU A 24 -7.47 10.52 1.78
CA GLU A 24 -7.45 11.45 0.65
C GLU A 24 -6.12 11.38 -0.11
N ARG A 25 -4.99 11.25 0.60
CA ARG A 25 -3.68 11.06 -0.02
C ARG A 25 -3.60 9.74 -0.80
N ILE A 26 -4.10 8.64 -0.24
CA ILE A 26 -4.13 7.33 -0.89
C ILE A 26 -5.02 7.37 -2.14
N GLU A 27 -6.19 7.99 -2.05
CA GLU A 27 -7.14 8.14 -3.15
C GLU A 27 -6.58 9.02 -4.27
N ASN A 28 -5.92 10.14 -3.95
CA ASN A 28 -5.27 11.01 -4.94
C ASN A 28 -4.14 10.29 -5.69
N ILE A 29 -3.34 9.46 -4.98
CA ILE A 29 -2.30 8.63 -5.62
C ILE A 29 -2.93 7.56 -6.52
N ALA A 30 -4.05 6.95 -6.10
CA ALA A 30 -4.74 5.90 -6.84
C ALA A 30 -5.51 6.42 -8.07
N THR A 31 -6.08 7.62 -7.99
CA THR A 31 -6.92 8.24 -9.04
C THR A 31 -6.12 9.07 -10.04
N SER A 32 -4.88 9.46 -9.72
CA SER A 32 -3.95 10.07 -10.66
C SER A 32 -3.71 9.15 -11.85
N GLN A 33 -4.44 9.39 -12.95
CA GLN A 33 -4.32 8.60 -14.17
C GLN A 33 -2.87 8.56 -14.67
N GLY A 34 -2.13 9.66 -14.55
CA GLY A 34 -0.71 9.74 -14.94
C GLY A 34 0.22 8.88 -14.08
N ILE A 35 0.11 8.95 -12.75
CA ILE A 35 1.02 8.20 -11.84
C ILE A 35 0.71 6.71 -11.88
N GLY A 36 -0.57 6.34 -11.85
CA GLY A 36 -0.99 4.93 -11.90
C GLY A 36 -0.69 4.27 -13.24
N GLN A 37 -0.87 4.96 -14.37
CA GLN A 37 -0.50 4.43 -15.68
C GLN A 37 1.02 4.37 -15.85
N GLY A 38 1.76 5.40 -15.40
CA GLY A 38 3.22 5.44 -15.43
C GLY A 38 3.86 4.26 -14.70
N ARG A 39 3.45 4.00 -13.45
CA ARG A 39 3.93 2.86 -12.65
C ARG A 39 3.68 1.52 -13.36
N ARG A 40 2.48 1.32 -13.94
CA ARG A 40 2.14 0.12 -14.71
C ARG A 40 2.98 -0.03 -15.98
N LEU A 41 3.20 1.05 -16.73
CA LEU A 41 4.04 1.05 -17.92
C LEU A 41 5.50 0.73 -17.60
N VAL A 42 6.03 1.26 -16.50
CA VAL A 42 7.38 0.92 -16.01
C VAL A 42 7.46 -0.58 -15.71
N LEU A 43 6.54 -1.12 -14.90
CA LEU A 43 6.53 -2.56 -14.57
C LEU A 43 6.37 -3.47 -15.80
N ILE A 44 5.52 -3.09 -16.76
CA ILE A 44 5.34 -3.83 -18.02
C ILE A 44 6.62 -3.81 -18.86
N ASN A 45 7.34 -2.68 -18.90
CA ASN A 45 8.58 -2.61 -19.68
C ASN A 45 9.72 -3.40 -19.00
N LEU A 46 9.80 -3.38 -17.67
CA LEU A 46 10.82 -4.12 -16.92
C LEU A 46 10.56 -5.63 -16.91
N SER A 47 9.30 -6.08 -16.97
CA SER A 47 8.98 -7.51 -17.01
C SER A 47 9.36 -8.21 -18.32
N ARG A 48 9.72 -7.44 -19.37
CA ARG A 48 10.02 -7.98 -20.71
C ARG A 48 11.40 -8.63 -20.84
N GLY A 49 12.34 -8.37 -19.93
CA GLY A 49 13.61 -9.09 -19.88
C GLY A 49 14.77 -8.31 -19.29
N ALA A 50 15.69 -9.04 -18.66
CA ALA A 50 16.86 -8.48 -17.96
C ALA A 50 17.77 -7.64 -18.88
N ASP A 51 17.90 -8.01 -20.16
CA ASP A 51 18.74 -7.29 -21.13
C ASP A 51 18.26 -5.85 -21.35
N THR A 52 16.95 -5.62 -21.34
CA THR A 52 16.37 -4.28 -21.49
C THR A 52 16.70 -3.41 -20.27
N ILE A 53 16.62 -4.00 -19.07
CA ILE A 53 16.95 -3.32 -17.81
C ILE A 53 18.43 -2.95 -17.77
N SER A 54 19.31 -3.90 -18.10
CA SER A 54 20.75 -3.70 -18.20
C SER A 54 21.12 -2.63 -19.23
N ASN A 55 20.45 -2.60 -20.38
CA ASN A 55 20.69 -1.57 -21.38
C ASN A 55 20.25 -0.18 -20.90
N ILE A 56 19.13 -0.06 -20.18
CA ILE A 56 18.67 1.22 -19.63
C ILE A 56 19.65 1.72 -18.55
N SER A 57 20.14 0.85 -17.67
CA SER A 57 21.09 1.24 -16.62
C SER A 57 22.41 1.78 -17.19
N ILE A 58 22.84 1.28 -18.36
CA ILE A 58 24.05 1.73 -19.04
C ILE A 58 23.79 3.00 -19.86
N THR A 59 22.72 3.02 -20.66
CA THR A 59 22.48 4.08 -21.65
C THR A 59 21.76 5.31 -21.09
N ALA A 60 20.99 5.14 -20.01
CA ALA A 60 20.21 6.20 -19.37
C ALA A 60 20.18 6.02 -17.83
N PRO A 61 21.33 6.15 -17.13
CA PRO A 61 21.44 5.86 -15.71
C PRO A 61 20.55 6.72 -14.81
N GLY A 62 20.28 7.98 -15.19
CA GLY A 62 19.34 8.85 -14.47
C GLY A 62 17.91 8.31 -14.50
N ALA A 63 17.42 7.95 -15.71
CA ALA A 63 16.10 7.32 -15.86
C ALA A 63 16.04 5.96 -15.14
N PHE A 64 17.15 5.22 -15.10
CA PHE A 64 17.24 3.98 -14.34
C PHE A 64 17.07 4.19 -12.83
N ALA A 65 17.68 5.24 -12.27
CA ALA A 65 17.49 5.60 -10.85
C ALA A 65 16.04 5.99 -10.56
N GLU A 66 15.43 6.81 -11.41
CA GLU A 66 14.00 7.18 -11.29
C GLU A 66 13.08 5.95 -11.34
N ILE A 67 13.40 4.96 -12.18
CA ILE A 67 12.67 3.69 -12.24
C ILE A 67 12.71 2.96 -10.89
N ILE A 68 13.88 2.89 -10.23
CA ILE A 68 14.03 2.25 -8.92
C ILE A 68 13.17 2.98 -7.88
N GLU A 69 13.25 4.30 -7.82
CA GLU A 69 12.46 5.10 -6.88
C GLU A 69 10.96 4.86 -7.07
N VAL A 70 10.49 4.85 -8.32
CA VAL A 70 9.09 4.57 -8.67
C VAL A 70 8.67 3.15 -8.24
N MET A 71 9.55 2.16 -8.37
CA MET A 71 9.27 0.78 -7.95
C MET A 71 9.17 0.67 -6.43
N GLU A 72 10.08 1.29 -5.68
CA GLU A 72 10.04 1.29 -4.21
C GLU A 72 8.79 2.00 -3.68
N ASP A 73 8.44 3.14 -4.28
CA ASP A 73 7.21 3.87 -3.97
C ASP A 73 5.97 3.00 -4.20
N TYR A 74 5.94 2.27 -5.31
CA TYR A 74 4.82 1.40 -5.63
C TYR A 74 4.74 0.22 -4.66
N GLN A 75 5.88 -0.37 -4.28
CA GLN A 75 5.92 -1.43 -3.27
C GLN A 75 5.37 -0.95 -1.92
N ARG A 76 5.77 0.24 -1.47
CA ARG A 76 5.24 0.86 -0.24
C ARG A 76 3.72 1.04 -0.31
N HIS A 77 3.22 1.55 -1.44
CA HIS A 77 1.79 1.74 -1.64
C HIS A 77 1.00 0.42 -1.59
N VAL A 78 1.46 -0.62 -2.31
CA VAL A 78 0.81 -1.94 -2.29
C VAL A 78 0.83 -2.57 -0.90
N LYS A 79 1.93 -2.40 -0.15
CA LYS A 79 2.03 -2.88 1.23
C LYS A 79 0.98 -2.24 2.14
N HIS A 80 0.85 -0.90 2.12
CA HIS A 80 -0.17 -0.23 2.94
C HIS A 80 -1.59 -0.65 2.56
N LEU A 81 -1.88 -0.83 1.26
CA LEU A 81 -3.17 -1.34 0.82
C LEU A 81 -3.43 -2.75 1.36
N SER A 82 -2.43 -3.63 1.35
CA SER A 82 -2.54 -4.97 1.93
C SER A 82 -2.84 -4.90 3.43
N GLU A 83 -2.12 -4.08 4.18
CA GLU A 83 -2.31 -3.90 5.63
C GLU A 83 -3.72 -3.36 5.95
N MET A 84 -4.23 -2.44 5.13
CA MET A 84 -5.61 -1.94 5.24
C MET A 84 -6.64 -3.05 5.02
N VAL A 85 -6.44 -3.88 3.99
CA VAL A 85 -7.33 -5.02 3.70
C VAL A 85 -7.28 -6.03 4.84
N ASP A 86 -6.09 -6.37 5.35
CA ASP A 86 -5.93 -7.30 6.46
C ASP A 86 -6.65 -6.80 7.73
N ALA A 87 -6.49 -5.51 8.05
CA ALA A 87 -7.19 -4.90 9.18
C ALA A 87 -8.71 -4.88 8.99
N ALA A 88 -9.19 -4.51 7.79
CA ALA A 88 -10.61 -4.55 7.48
C ALA A 88 -11.18 -5.99 7.57
N MET A 89 -10.45 -6.98 7.06
CA MET A 89 -10.82 -8.39 7.14
C MET A 89 -10.90 -8.88 8.58
N LEU A 90 -9.96 -8.48 9.45
CA LEU A 90 -10.02 -8.80 10.88
C LEU A 90 -11.28 -8.22 11.52
N ARG A 91 -11.61 -6.96 11.22
CA ARG A 91 -12.82 -6.29 11.73
C ARG A 91 -14.09 -6.97 11.26
N VAL A 92 -14.18 -7.30 9.96
CA VAL A 92 -15.32 -8.04 9.39
C VAL A 92 -15.48 -9.40 10.07
N ARG A 93 -14.38 -10.13 10.28
CA ARG A 93 -14.41 -11.44 10.97
C ARG A 93 -14.87 -11.33 12.42
N ILE A 94 -14.44 -10.30 13.16
CA ILE A 94 -14.89 -10.06 14.54
C ILE A 94 -16.38 -9.68 14.58
N ALA A 95 -16.84 -8.89 13.60
CA ALA A 95 -18.23 -8.45 13.50
C ALA A 95 -19.18 -9.53 12.94
N ASP A 96 -18.66 -10.66 12.45
CA ASP A 96 -19.48 -11.73 11.88
C ASP A 96 -20.17 -12.56 12.98
N CYS A 97 -21.36 -12.13 13.37
CA CYS A 97 -22.18 -12.78 14.40
C CYS A 97 -23.11 -13.89 13.86
N ARG A 98 -22.93 -14.35 12.60
CA ARG A 98 -23.86 -15.30 11.96
C ARG A 98 -23.73 -16.75 12.45
N GLU A 99 -22.79 -17.03 13.35
CA GLU A 99 -22.66 -18.31 14.07
C GLU A 99 -22.42 -18.12 15.59
N ALA A 100 -23.09 -17.15 16.22
CA ALA A 100 -23.08 -16.99 17.68
C ALA A 100 -24.26 -17.72 18.35
#